data_AF-A0A4R8K055-F1
#
_entry.id   AF-A0A4R8K055-F1
#
_cell.length_a   1.000
_cell.length_b   1.000
_cell.length_c   1.000
_cell.angle_alpha   90.00
_cell.angle_beta   90.00
_cell.angle_gamma   90.00
#
_symmetry.space_group_name_H-M   'P 1'
#
loop_
_entity.id
_entity.type
_entity.pdbx_description
1 polymer ?
#
loop_
_entity_poly.entity_id
_entity_poly.type
_entity_poly.pdbx_seq_one_letter_code
_entity_poly.pdbx_strand_id
1 'polypeptide(L)'
;MAELMLGNVEESVSDEEIGAFLIRYGFPQFSTIRRIPGAGSRPAALVIFDDVTADGLRMLQPRVHNLFWKGRTITALLLPERDES
;
A
#
# COMPACT_ATOMS: atom_id res chain seq x y z
N MET A 1 4.63 -8.91 11.27
CA MET A 1 3.78 -7.82 10.71
C MET A 1 4.35 -7.47 9.34
N ALA A 2 3.57 -6.92 8.43
CA ALA A 2 4.11 -6.46 7.14
C ALA A 2 3.55 -5.10 6.73
N GLU A 3 4.38 -4.31 6.06
CA GLU A 3 4.05 -2.95 5.64
C GLU A 3 4.22 -2.80 4.12
N LEU A 4 3.21 -2.24 3.46
CA LEU A 4 3.19 -1.94 2.03
C LEU A 4 3.05 -0.43 1.83
N MET A 5 4.05 0.19 1.23
CA MET A 5 3.99 1.58 0.81
C MET A 5 3.39 1.67 -0.61
N LEU A 6 2.23 2.30 -0.73
CA LEU A 6 1.62 2.70 -1.99
C LEU A 6 1.99 4.15 -2.30
N GLY A 7 2.89 4.35 -3.27
CA GLY A 7 3.30 5.67 -3.74
C GLY A 7 2.46 6.17 -4.91
N ASN A 8 2.36 7.49 -5.03
CA ASN A 8 1.60 8.19 -6.06
C ASN A 8 0.09 7.92 -6.02
N VAL A 9 -0.43 7.62 -4.83
CA VAL A 9 -1.86 7.54 -4.58
C VAL A 9 -2.41 8.96 -4.52
N GLU A 10 -3.54 9.20 -5.16
CA GLU A 10 -4.20 10.50 -5.13
C GLU A 10 -4.71 10.82 -3.71
N GLU A 11 -4.53 12.06 -3.25
CA GLU A 11 -4.87 12.47 -1.88
C GLU A 11 -6.38 12.43 -1.59
N SER A 12 -7.21 12.60 -2.63
CA SER A 12 -8.67 12.52 -2.55
C SER A 12 -9.19 11.09 -2.35
N VAL A 13 -8.38 10.07 -2.67
CA VAL A 13 -8.79 8.66 -2.57
C VAL A 13 -8.85 8.27 -1.11
N SER A 14 -9.98 7.74 -0.66
CA SER A 14 -10.20 7.38 0.74
C SER A 14 -9.50 6.08 1.15
N ASP A 15 -9.38 5.84 2.45
CA ASP A 15 -8.74 4.61 2.98
C ASP A 15 -9.54 3.36 2.59
N GLU A 16 -10.88 3.47 2.54
CA GLU A 16 -11.78 2.41 2.08
C GLU A 16 -11.56 2.07 0.61
N GLU A 17 -11.32 3.07 -0.24
CA GLU A 17 -11.04 2.85 -1.66
C GLU A 17 -9.70 2.15 -1.88
N ILE A 18 -8.67 2.52 -1.11
CA ILE A 18 -7.38 1.82 -1.10
C ILE A 18 -7.58 0.37 -0.67
N GLY A 19 -8.35 0.15 0.38
CA GLY A 19 -8.74 -1.17 0.86
C GLY A 19 -9.40 -2.03 -0.20
N ALA A 20 -10.48 -1.52 -0.79
CA ALA A 20 -11.23 -2.20 -1.84
C ALA A 20 -10.35 -2.51 -3.07
N PHE A 21 -9.46 -1.59 -3.44
CA PHE A 21 -8.47 -1.80 -4.48
C PHE A 21 -7.56 -2.99 -4.15
N LEU A 22 -6.94 -3.01 -2.97
CA LEU A 22 -6.03 -4.08 -2.57
C LEU A 22 -6.74 -5.43 -2.49
N ILE A 23 -7.93 -5.48 -1.88
CA ILE A 23 -8.74 -6.70 -1.78
C ILE A 23 -9.05 -7.27 -3.16
N ARG A 24 -9.38 -6.40 -4.13
CA ARG A 24 -9.64 -6.81 -5.52
C ARG A 24 -8.44 -7.52 -6.17
N TYR A 25 -7.21 -7.20 -5.77
CA TYR A 25 -6.00 -7.85 -6.28
C TYR A 25 -5.51 -9.04 -5.42
N GLY A 26 -6.29 -9.42 -4.41
CA GLY A 26 -6.06 -10.59 -3.57
C GLY A 26 -5.27 -10.31 -2.29
N PHE A 27 -5.12 -9.03 -1.91
CA PHE A 27 -4.63 -8.70 -0.59
C PHE A 27 -5.70 -8.97 0.47
N PRO A 28 -5.30 -9.34 1.69
CA PRO A 28 -6.23 -9.46 2.80
C PRO A 28 -6.68 -8.08 3.29
N GLN A 29 -7.59 -8.08 4.26
CA GLN A 29 -7.98 -6.86 4.96
C GLN A 29 -6.76 -6.25 5.68
N PHE A 30 -6.57 -4.94 5.52
CA PHE A 30 -5.51 -4.21 6.20
C PHE A 30 -5.94 -3.82 7.62
N SER A 31 -4.96 -3.64 8.51
CA SER A 31 -5.20 -3.19 9.88
C SER A 31 -5.32 -1.67 9.96
N THR A 32 -4.41 -0.96 9.29
CA THR A 32 -4.33 0.51 9.37
C THR A 32 -3.70 1.09 8.11
N ILE A 33 -4.11 2.30 7.74
CA ILE A 33 -3.46 3.10 6.71
C ILE A 33 -2.90 4.38 7.35
N ARG A 34 -1.63 4.68 7.10
CA ARG A 34 -1.02 5.97 7.44
C ARG A 34 -0.77 6.76 6.16
N ARG A 35 -1.35 7.95 6.07
CA ARG A 35 -1.12 8.86 4.93
C ARG A 35 0.22 9.56 5.10
N ILE A 36 1.04 9.51 4.07
CA ILE A 36 2.32 10.21 3.98
C ILE A 36 2.11 11.36 2.98
N PRO A 37 1.99 12.60 3.46
CA PRO A 37 1.87 13.75 2.58
C PRO A 37 3.13 13.84 1.71
N GLY A 38 2.94 13.92 0.40
CA GLY A 38 4.06 14.13 -0.52
C GLY A 38 4.53 15.57 -0.42
N ALA A 39 5.84 15.81 -0.35
CA ALA A 39 6.41 17.15 -0.51
C ALA A 39 6.20 17.66 -1.95
N GLY A 40 4.96 18.02 -2.30
CA GLY A 40 4.59 18.73 -3.52
C GLY A 40 4.26 17.91 -4.78
N SER A 41 4.46 16.59 -4.84
CA SER A 41 4.13 15.86 -6.10
C SER A 41 3.71 14.39 -6.00
N ARG A 42 3.99 13.66 -4.92
CA ARG A 42 3.63 12.23 -4.82
C ARG A 42 3.19 11.87 -3.41
N PRO A 43 1.88 12.00 -3.09
CA PRO A 43 1.35 11.46 -1.86
C PRO A 43 1.56 9.94 -1.83
N ALA A 44 1.70 9.39 -0.63
CA ALA A 44 1.79 7.95 -0.43
C ALA A 44 0.89 7.51 0.72
N ALA A 45 0.54 6.23 0.71
CA ALA A 45 -0.19 5.57 1.78
C ALA A 45 0.62 4.38 2.25
N LEU A 46 0.95 4.33 3.54
CA LEU A 46 1.54 3.17 4.19
C LEU A 46 0.40 2.29 4.70
N VAL A 47 0.30 1.08 4.15
CA VAL A 47 -0.73 0.11 4.51
C VAL A 47 -0.08 -0.96 5.39
N ILE A 48 -0.66 -1.17 6.57
CA ILE A 48 -0.13 -2.06 7.60
C ILE A 48 -1.01 -3.29 7.68
N PHE A 49 -0.38 -4.46 7.73
CA PHE A 49 -1.00 -5.76 7.86
C PHE A 49 -0.41 -6.47 9.08
N ASP A 50 -1.19 -6.59 10.15
CA ASP A 50 -0.71 -7.24 11.38
C ASP A 50 -0.68 -8.77 11.23
N ASP A 51 -1.68 -9.32 10.55
CA ASP A 51 -1.89 -10.78 10.40
C ASP A 51 -1.21 -11.39 9.16
N VAL A 52 -0.34 -10.63 8.47
CA VAL A 52 0.28 -11.04 7.21
C VAL A 52 1.79 -10.94 7.30
N THR A 53 2.48 -11.94 6.75
CA THR A 53 3.94 -11.96 6.65
C THR A 53 4.42 -11.20 5.41
N ALA A 54 5.65 -10.69 5.46
CA ALA A 54 6.27 -10.00 4.33
C ALA A 54 6.36 -10.90 3.09
N ASP A 55 6.59 -12.21 3.25
CA ASP A 55 6.61 -13.17 2.14
C ASP A 55 5.27 -13.33 1.46
N GLY A 56 4.17 -13.35 2.22
CA GLY A 56 2.81 -13.39 1.67
C GLY A 56 2.52 -12.16 0.80
N LEU A 57 2.85 -10.97 1.31
CA LEU A 57 2.68 -9.73 0.53
C LEU A 57 3.63 -9.68 -0.68
N ARG A 58 4.83 -10.26 -0.61
CA ARG A 58 5.80 -10.30 -1.73
C ARG A 58 5.24 -11.03 -2.95
N MET A 59 4.38 -12.03 -2.75
CA MET A 59 3.71 -12.72 -3.87
C MET A 59 2.59 -11.87 -4.51
N LEU A 60 2.01 -10.94 -3.75
CA LEU A 60 0.89 -10.09 -4.19
C LEU A 60 1.34 -8.74 -4.74
N GLN A 61 2.46 -8.21 -4.25
CA GLN A 61 3.01 -6.91 -4.62
C GLN A 61 3.10 -6.68 -6.14
N PRO A 62 3.55 -7.64 -6.98
CA PRO A 62 3.64 -7.42 -8.42
C PRO A 62 2.29 -7.17 -9.11
N ARG A 63 1.17 -7.55 -8.47
CA ARG A 63 -0.17 -7.39 -9.04
C ARG A 63 -0.67 -5.95 -9.04
N VAL A 64 -0.15 -5.15 -8.12
CA VAL A 64 -0.55 -3.74 -7.93
C VAL A 64 0.60 -2.77 -8.21
N HIS A 65 1.84 -3.27 -8.26
CA HIS A 65 3.01 -2.46 -8.61
C HIS A 65 2.96 -2.01 -10.08
N ASN A 66 3.23 -0.73 -10.32
CA ASN A 66 3.17 -0.08 -11.65
C ASN A 66 1.82 -0.17 -12.36
N LEU A 67 0.74 -0.38 -11.60
CA LEU A 67 -0.61 -0.42 -12.14
C LEU A 67 -1.18 1.00 -12.31
N PHE A 68 -1.94 1.23 -13.38
CA PHE A 68 -2.64 2.49 -13.59
C PHE A 68 -3.99 2.46 -12.86
N TRP A 69 -4.14 3.32 -11.86
CA TRP A 69 -5.35 3.41 -11.03
C TRP A 69 -5.62 4.88 -10.69
N LYS A 70 -6.90 5.29 -10.77
CA LYS A 70 -7.35 6.68 -10.49
C LYS A 70 -6.50 7.75 -11.21
N GLY A 71 -6.23 7.54 -12.51
CA GLY A 71 -5.50 8.51 -13.33
C GLY A 71 -3.99 8.58 -13.09
N ARG A 72 -3.43 7.68 -12.26
CA ARG A 72 -2.01 7.68 -11.89
C ARG A 72 -1.43 6.27 -11.95
N THR A 73 -0.17 6.16 -12.31
CA THR A 73 0.59 4.91 -12.11
C THR A 73 1.01 4.84 -10.65
N ILE A 74 0.52 3.86 -9.92
CA ILE A 74 0.89 3.64 -8.52
C ILE A 74 2.13 2.77 -8.42
N THR A 75 2.88 2.98 -7.35
CA THR A 75 4.02 2.13 -6.99
C THR A 75 3.70 1.41 -5.70
N ALA A 76 3.99 0.11 -5.62
CA ALA A 76 3.84 -0.67 -4.41
C ALA A 76 5.22 -1.15 -3.95
N LEU A 77 5.65 -0.81 -2.75
CA LEU A 77 6.96 -1.18 -2.20
C LEU A 77 6.74 -1.85 -0.84
N LEU A 78 7.34 -3.03 -0.65
CA LEU A 78 7.39 -3.65 0.67
C LEU A 78 8.45 -2.96 1.49
N LEU A 79 8.09 -2.52 2.69
CA LEU A 79 9.06 -2.00 3.63
C LEU A 79 9.69 -3.17 4.40
N PRO A 80 11.00 -3.10 4.70
CA PRO A 80 11.62 -4.05 5.61
C PRO A 80 10.93 -3.97 6.98
N GLU A 81 10.76 -5.11 7.63
CA GLU A 81 10.27 -5.15 9.01
C GLU A 81 11.23 -4.29 9.85
N ARG A 82 10.71 -3.24 10.49
CA ARG A 82 11.54 -2.41 11.37
C ARG A 82 11.84 -3.26 12.59
N ASP A 83 13.09 -3.68 12.75
CA ASP A 83 13.61 -4.09 14.05
C ASP A 83 13.45 -2.90 15.00
N GLU A 84 12.38 -2.90 15.79
CA GLU A 84 12.27 -2.04 16.96
C GLU A 84 13.22 -2.60 18.01
N SER A 85 14.50 -2.20 17.94
CA SER A 85 15.49 -2.41 19.00
C SER A 85 15.24 -1.50 20.20
#